data_AF-Q9LZI0-F1
#
_entry.id   AF-Q9LZI0-F1
#
_cell.length_a   1.000
_cell.length_b   1.000
_cell.length_c   1.000
_cell.angle_alpha   90.00
_cell.angle_beta   90.00
_cell.angle_gamma   90.00
#
_symmetry.space_group_name_H-M   'P 1'
#
loop_
_entity.id
_entity.type
_entity.pdbx_description
1 polymer ?
#
loop_
_entity_poly.entity_id
_entity_poly.type
_entity_poly.pdbx_seq_one_letter_code
_entity_poly.pdbx_strand_id
1 'polypeptide(L)'
;MGGAVALLLHKKDPSFWNGALLVAPMCKISEKVKPHPVVINLLTRVEDIIPKWKIVPTKDVIDAAFKDPVKREEIRNNKLIYQDKPRLKTALEMLRTSMDLEDTLHEITLPFFVLHGEADIVTDPEISKALFEKASTRDKTIKLYPGMWHGLTSGEPDANVDLVFADIVNWLDARTGDSASLTVTPVHDFTSNVQKVVDGVSNGQGKSKRPQASLLCGLNGGGRRL
;
A
#
# COMPACT_ATOMS: atom_id res chain seq x y z
N MET A 1 2.14 -4.24 4.44
CA MET A 1 2.48 -2.89 4.96
C MET A 1 1.35 -1.87 4.88
N GLY A 2 0.70 -1.67 3.72
CA GLY A 2 -0.34 -0.64 3.57
C GLY A 2 -1.46 -0.69 4.62
N GLY A 3 -1.91 -1.89 5.01
CA GLY A 3 -2.88 -2.06 6.09
C GLY A 3 -2.41 -1.51 7.45
N ALA A 4 -1.11 -1.62 7.78
CA ALA A 4 -0.54 -1.03 8.99
C ALA A 4 -0.69 0.49 8.97
N VAL A 5 -0.38 1.11 7.82
CA VAL A 5 -0.48 2.55 7.61
C VAL A 5 -1.93 3.00 7.75
N ALA A 6 -2.89 2.29 7.17
CA ALA A 6 -4.31 2.59 7.30
C ALA A 6 -4.78 2.56 8.76
N LEU A 7 -4.37 1.55 9.53
CA LEU A 7 -4.70 1.45 10.96
C LEU A 7 -4.04 2.57 11.78
N LEU A 8 -2.79 2.92 11.49
CA LEU A 8 -2.11 4.04 12.16
C LEU A 8 -2.76 5.39 11.82
N LEU A 9 -3.22 5.58 10.58
CA LEU A 9 -3.96 6.78 10.18
C LEU A 9 -5.29 6.89 10.93
N HIS A 10 -6.01 5.77 11.08
CA HIS A 10 -7.19 5.71 11.95
C HIS A 10 -6.85 6.10 13.38
N LYS A 11 -5.81 5.51 13.98
CA LYS A 11 -5.41 5.83 15.35
C LYS A 11 -5.07 7.32 15.54
N LYS A 12 -4.53 7.97 14.50
CA LYS A 12 -4.18 9.38 14.52
C LYS A 12 -5.40 10.31 14.48
N ASP A 13 -6.45 9.92 13.75
CA ASP A 13 -7.74 10.63 13.72
C ASP A 13 -8.90 9.62 13.64
N PRO A 14 -9.37 9.12 14.79
CA PRO A 14 -10.34 8.02 14.84
C PRO A 14 -11.71 8.35 14.26
N SER A 15 -12.01 9.65 14.09
CA SER A 15 -13.31 10.14 13.59
C SER A 15 -13.33 10.43 12.09
N PHE A 16 -12.17 10.49 11.43
CA PHE A 16 -12.08 10.98 10.06
C PHE A 16 -12.53 9.97 9.01
N TRP A 17 -12.31 8.68 9.25
CA TRP A 17 -12.52 7.62 8.25
C TRP A 17 -13.85 6.91 8.45
N ASN A 18 -14.61 6.71 7.37
CA ASN A 18 -15.87 5.97 7.42
C ASN A 18 -15.69 4.44 7.45
N GLY A 19 -14.51 3.95 7.05
CA GLY A 19 -14.15 2.54 7.17
C GLY A 19 -12.85 2.21 6.45
N ALA A 20 -12.40 0.95 6.56
CA ALA A 20 -11.17 0.48 5.93
C ALA A 20 -11.32 -0.89 5.26
N LEU A 21 -10.74 -1.01 4.06
CA LEU A 21 -10.49 -2.28 3.37
C LEU A 21 -9.04 -2.68 3.61
N LEU A 22 -8.85 -3.84 4.22
CA LEU A 22 -7.55 -4.32 4.67
C LEU A 22 -7.23 -5.66 3.99
N VAL A 23 -6.44 -5.60 2.92
CA VAL A 23 -5.99 -6.81 2.20
C VAL A 23 -4.66 -7.26 2.80
N ALA A 24 -4.64 -8.49 3.35
CA ALA A 24 -3.49 -9.10 4.01
C ALA A 24 -2.68 -8.12 4.90
N PRO A 25 -3.32 -7.47 5.89
CA PRO A 25 -2.70 -6.39 6.65
C PRO A 25 -1.55 -6.89 7.53
N MET A 26 -0.51 -6.07 7.64
CA MET A 26 0.60 -6.28 8.56
C MET A 26 0.30 -5.54 9.87
N CYS A 27 -0.36 -6.17 10.83
CA CYS A 27 -0.70 -5.56 12.13
C CYS A 27 -0.22 -6.37 13.34
N LYS A 28 0.56 -7.42 13.11
CA LYS A 28 1.27 -8.25 14.08
C LYS A 28 2.41 -8.95 13.36
N ILE A 29 3.37 -9.52 14.09
CA ILE A 29 4.37 -10.43 13.54
C ILE A 29 4.09 -11.84 14.03
N SER A 30 4.02 -12.80 13.11
CA SER A 30 3.88 -14.21 13.48
C SER A 30 5.11 -14.67 14.25
N GLU A 31 4.89 -15.38 15.36
CA GLU A 31 5.98 -15.93 16.18
C GLU A 31 6.88 -16.88 15.38
N LYS A 32 6.38 -17.45 14.27
CA LYS A 32 7.16 -18.29 13.34
C LYS A 32 8.26 -17.51 12.59
N VAL A 33 8.08 -16.20 12.41
CA VAL A 33 9.00 -15.34 11.63
C VAL A 33 9.60 -14.21 12.45
N LYS A 34 9.25 -14.11 13.73
CA LYS A 34 9.76 -13.11 14.67
C LYS A 34 11.26 -13.35 14.92
N PRO A 35 12.14 -12.37 14.67
CA PRO A 35 13.56 -12.54 14.97
C PRO A 35 13.81 -12.71 16.47
N HIS A 36 14.86 -13.45 16.84
CA HIS A 36 15.23 -13.63 18.24
C HIS A 36 15.51 -12.27 18.91
N PRO A 37 15.06 -12.02 20.16
CA PRO A 37 15.21 -10.72 20.83
C PRO A 37 16.65 -10.16 20.87
N VAL A 38 17.64 -11.05 20.99
CA VAL A 38 19.07 -10.68 20.95
C VAL A 38 19.46 -10.08 19.59
N VAL A 39 18.95 -10.63 18.49
CA VAL A 39 19.19 -10.11 17.13
C VAL A 39 18.56 -8.73 16.99
N ILE A 40 17.32 -8.57 17.45
CA ILE A 40 16.62 -7.28 17.44
C ILE A 40 17.42 -6.22 18.22
N ASN A 41 17.89 -6.55 19.42
CA ASN A 41 18.67 -5.64 20.26
C ASN A 41 20.00 -5.25 19.59
N LEU A 42 20.73 -6.21 19.01
CA LEU A 42 21.98 -5.94 18.30
C LEU A 42 21.75 -5.02 17.10
N LEU A 43 20.76 -5.35 16.26
CA LEU A 43 20.40 -4.58 15.08
C LEU A 43 19.93 -3.17 15.43
N THR A 44 19.20 -3.01 16.54
CA THR A 44 18.75 -1.71 17.05
C THR A 44 19.93 -0.83 17.45
N ARG A 45 20.99 -1.37 18.05
CA ARG A 45 22.17 -0.57 18.45
C ARG A 45 22.97 0.00 17.29
N VAL A 46 22.94 -0.67 16.14
CA VAL A 46 23.71 -0.26 14.95
C VAL A 46 22.86 0.46 13.92
N GLU A 47 21.56 0.63 14.18
CA GLU A 47 20.61 1.15 13.20
C GLU A 47 20.90 2.59 12.76
N ASP A 48 21.48 3.41 13.63
CA ASP A 48 21.83 4.80 13.31
C ASP A 48 23.19 4.91 12.60
N ILE A 49 24.03 3.88 12.70
CA ILE A 49 25.33 3.81 12.03
C ILE A 49 25.15 3.32 10.58
N ILE A 50 24.34 2.27 10.40
CA ILE A 50 24.15 1.60 9.10
C ILE A 50 22.66 1.52 8.66
N PRO A 51 21.86 2.61 8.76
CA PRO A 51 20.41 2.56 8.56
C PRO A 51 20.00 2.10 7.16
N LYS A 52 20.85 2.40 6.17
CA LYS A 52 20.61 2.18 4.76
C LYS A 52 21.10 0.82 4.25
N TRP A 53 21.79 0.04 5.09
CA TRP A 53 22.39 -1.23 4.66
C TRP A 53 21.32 -2.29 4.40
N LYS A 54 21.45 -3.01 3.28
CA LYS A 54 20.51 -4.03 2.79
C LYS A 54 20.85 -5.41 3.36
N ILE A 55 20.89 -5.51 4.69
CA ILE A 55 21.44 -6.69 5.39
C ILE A 55 20.37 -7.62 5.97
N VAL A 56 19.09 -7.22 5.94
CA VAL A 56 18.02 -7.97 6.57
C VAL A 56 17.70 -9.22 5.73
N PRO A 57 17.92 -10.43 6.26
CA PRO A 57 17.60 -11.66 5.54
C PRO A 57 16.09 -11.72 5.27
N THR A 58 15.73 -11.95 4.02
CA THR A 58 14.34 -12.10 3.59
C THR A 58 14.27 -13.21 2.55
N LYS A 59 13.18 -13.98 2.57
CA LYS A 59 12.83 -14.87 1.46
C LYS A 59 12.40 -14.01 0.27
N ASP A 60 12.46 -14.55 -0.94
CA ASP A 60 11.92 -13.86 -2.11
C ASP A 60 10.40 -13.64 -1.90
N VAL A 61 10.02 -12.39 -1.59
CA VAL A 61 8.64 -12.02 -1.31
C VAL A 61 7.79 -12.13 -2.57
N ILE A 62 8.36 -11.92 -3.76
CA ILE A 62 7.63 -12.05 -5.02
C ILE A 62 7.24 -13.51 -5.23
N ASP A 63 8.16 -14.45 -5.00
CA ASP A 63 7.85 -15.88 -5.10
C ASP A 63 6.83 -16.35 -4.06
N ALA A 64 6.84 -15.74 -2.87
CA ALA A 64 5.93 -16.09 -1.78
C ALA A 64 4.55 -15.43 -1.87
N ALA A 65 4.46 -14.25 -2.50
CA ALA A 65 3.25 -13.44 -2.50
C ALA A 65 2.32 -13.71 -3.70
N PHE A 66 2.90 -14.01 -4.85
CA PHE A 66 2.16 -14.14 -6.11
C PHE A 66 2.09 -15.62 -6.51
N LYS A 67 0.91 -16.20 -6.46
CA LYS A 67 0.64 -17.62 -6.75
C LYS A 67 0.66 -17.92 -8.24
N ASP A 68 0.03 -17.06 -9.04
CA ASP A 68 0.01 -17.18 -10.49
C ASP A 68 1.42 -16.92 -11.07
N PRO A 69 2.00 -17.86 -11.83
CA PRO A 69 3.36 -17.72 -12.35
C PRO A 69 3.49 -16.60 -13.40
N VAL A 70 2.43 -16.31 -14.18
CA VAL A 70 2.44 -15.23 -15.18
C VAL A 70 2.49 -13.89 -14.47
N LYS A 71 1.59 -13.68 -13.50
CA LYS A 71 1.55 -12.43 -12.72
C LYS A 71 2.81 -12.23 -11.89
N ARG A 72 3.38 -13.32 -11.35
CA ARG A 72 4.67 -13.29 -10.65
C ARG A 72 5.79 -12.78 -11.55
N GLU A 73 5.84 -13.24 -12.80
CA GLU A 73 6.86 -12.81 -13.77
C GLU A 73 6.65 -11.36 -14.22
N GLU A 74 5.40 -10.91 -14.38
CA GLU A 74 5.09 -9.50 -14.64
C GLU A 74 5.61 -8.59 -13.52
N ILE A 75 5.38 -8.97 -12.26
CA ILE A 75 5.87 -8.26 -11.08
C ILE A 75 7.39 -8.26 -11.02
N ARG A 76 8.03 -9.38 -11.35
CA ARG A 76 9.49 -9.50 -11.41
C ARG A 76 10.10 -8.59 -12.48
N ASN A 77 9.42 -8.41 -13.60
CA ASN A 77 9.85 -7.51 -14.68
C ASN A 77 9.51 -6.03 -14.45
N ASN A 78 8.74 -5.71 -13.39
CA ASN A 78 8.37 -4.34 -13.08
C ASN A 78 9.54 -3.55 -12.47
N LYS A 79 10.09 -2.61 -13.26
CA LYS A 79 11.21 -1.74 -12.86
C LYS A 79 10.90 -0.73 -11.75
N LEU A 80 9.62 -0.56 -11.40
CA LEU A 80 9.19 0.33 -10.32
C LEU A 80 9.18 -0.35 -8.95
N ILE A 81 9.36 -1.67 -8.90
CA ILE A 81 9.34 -2.43 -7.66
C ILE A 81 10.74 -2.52 -7.07
N TYR A 82 10.86 -2.26 -5.78
CA TYR A 82 12.08 -2.50 -5.03
C TYR A 82 12.25 -4.01 -4.77
N GLN A 83 13.28 -4.62 -5.35
CA GLN A 83 13.54 -6.07 -5.27
C GLN A 83 14.77 -6.43 -4.43
N ASP A 84 15.49 -5.43 -3.94
CA ASP A 84 16.62 -5.63 -3.05
C ASP A 84 16.16 -6.09 -1.65
N LYS A 85 17.10 -6.59 -0.84
CA LYS A 85 16.83 -6.84 0.59
C LYS A 85 16.35 -5.57 1.30
N PRO A 86 15.45 -5.66 2.30
CA PRO A 86 15.07 -4.51 3.10
C PRO A 86 16.28 -3.84 3.74
N ARG A 87 16.22 -2.51 3.81
CA ARG A 87 17.20 -1.72 4.57
C ARG A 87 16.97 -1.92 6.05
N LEU A 88 18.05 -1.90 6.83
CA LEU A 88 18.02 -2.15 8.27
C LEU A 88 16.96 -1.32 9.00
N LYS A 89 17.01 0.01 8.84
CA LYS A 89 16.06 0.90 9.54
C LYS A 89 14.62 0.64 9.09
N THR A 90 14.37 0.38 7.81
CA THR A 90 13.04 0.04 7.30
C THR A 90 12.49 -1.22 7.96
N ALA A 91 13.27 -2.28 8.07
CA ALA A 91 12.82 -3.52 8.71
C ALA A 91 12.57 -3.33 10.22
N LEU A 92 13.41 -2.52 10.89
CA LEU A 92 13.22 -2.21 12.32
C LEU A 92 11.95 -1.36 12.54
N GLU A 93 11.66 -0.40 11.68
CA GLU A 93 10.39 0.34 11.76
C GLU A 93 9.18 -0.57 11.48
N MET A 94 9.26 -1.47 10.49
CA MET A 94 8.20 -2.46 10.26
C MET A 94 7.97 -3.35 11.50
N LEU A 95 9.05 -3.77 12.16
CA LEU A 95 9.01 -4.54 13.40
C LEU A 95 8.36 -3.76 14.53
N ARG A 96 8.83 -2.53 14.80
CA ARG A 96 8.29 -1.63 15.83
C ARG A 96 6.82 -1.35 15.60
N THR A 97 6.44 -0.94 14.39
CA THR A 97 5.05 -0.67 14.01
C THR A 97 4.16 -1.88 14.21
N SER A 98 4.62 -3.09 13.86
CA SER A 98 3.81 -4.29 14.01
C SER A 98 3.59 -4.67 15.48
N MET A 99 4.62 -4.49 16.33
CA MET A 99 4.49 -4.72 17.78
C MET A 99 3.56 -3.69 18.43
N ASP A 100 3.75 -2.41 18.12
CA ASP A 100 2.89 -1.32 18.62
C ASP A 100 1.42 -1.52 18.22
N LEU A 101 1.17 -1.88 16.95
CA LEU A 101 -0.18 -2.19 16.48
C LEU A 101 -0.77 -3.40 17.20
N GLU A 102 0.01 -4.49 17.39
CA GLU A 102 -0.46 -5.71 18.05
C GLU A 102 -0.98 -5.45 19.47
N ASP A 103 -0.26 -4.62 20.23
CA ASP A 103 -0.61 -4.26 21.61
C ASP A 103 -1.84 -3.34 21.68
N THR A 104 -2.12 -2.63 20.59
CA THR A 104 -3.16 -1.59 20.53
C THR A 104 -4.30 -1.90 19.56
N LEU A 105 -4.45 -3.16 19.12
CA LEU A 105 -5.54 -3.58 18.22
C LEU A 105 -6.94 -3.24 18.76
N HIS A 106 -7.09 -3.20 20.08
CA HIS A 106 -8.34 -2.84 20.75
C HIS A 106 -8.74 -1.37 20.56
N GLU A 107 -7.81 -0.49 20.18
CA GLU A 107 -8.07 0.92 19.88
C GLU A 107 -8.68 1.11 18.47
N ILE A 108 -8.74 0.05 17.66
CA ILE A 108 -9.34 0.10 16.33
C ILE A 108 -10.86 0.11 16.44
N THR A 109 -11.44 1.28 16.13
CA THR A 109 -12.86 1.59 16.27
C THR A 109 -13.59 1.86 14.95
N LEU A 110 -12.87 2.07 13.84
CA LEU A 110 -13.51 2.25 12.53
C LEU A 110 -14.14 0.95 12.02
N PRO A 111 -15.22 1.03 11.22
CA PRO A 111 -15.71 -0.09 10.43
C PRO A 111 -14.63 -0.66 9.52
N PHE A 112 -14.52 -1.99 9.41
CA PHE A 112 -13.54 -2.57 8.47
C PHE A 112 -13.94 -3.90 7.87
N PHE A 113 -13.29 -4.21 6.75
CA PHE A 113 -13.26 -5.52 6.13
C PHE A 113 -11.83 -5.99 5.90
N VAL A 114 -11.49 -7.12 6.49
CA VAL A 114 -10.20 -7.78 6.29
C VAL A 114 -10.35 -8.95 5.33
N LEU A 115 -9.53 -8.97 4.28
CA LEU A 115 -9.44 -10.02 3.28
C LEU A 115 -8.07 -10.68 3.38
N HIS A 116 -8.02 -12.01 3.52
CA HIS A 116 -6.75 -12.71 3.71
C HIS A 116 -6.74 -14.10 3.07
N GLY A 117 -5.65 -14.48 2.39
CA GLY A 117 -5.48 -15.83 1.87
C GLY A 117 -5.03 -16.79 2.97
N GLU A 118 -5.68 -17.94 3.11
CA GLU A 118 -5.34 -18.90 4.19
C GLU A 118 -3.93 -19.51 4.05
N ALA A 119 -3.37 -19.51 2.84
CA ALA A 119 -2.04 -20.01 2.56
C ALA A 119 -0.99 -18.88 2.46
N ASP A 120 -1.30 -17.67 2.93
CA ASP A 120 -0.35 -16.56 3.00
C ASP A 120 0.80 -16.86 3.99
N ILE A 121 2.03 -16.86 3.47
CA ILE A 121 3.26 -17.04 4.25
C ILE A 121 4.06 -15.75 4.41
N VAL A 122 3.62 -14.65 3.78
CA VAL A 122 4.21 -13.31 3.86
C VAL A 122 3.66 -12.59 5.09
N THR A 123 2.34 -12.60 5.25
CA THR A 123 1.66 -12.20 6.48
C THR A 123 0.79 -13.34 6.96
N ASP A 124 1.06 -13.87 8.15
CA ASP A 124 0.31 -15.01 8.70
C ASP A 124 -1.18 -14.62 8.92
N PRO A 125 -2.17 -15.39 8.43
CA PRO A 125 -3.59 -15.10 8.59
C PRO A 125 -4.04 -14.94 10.05
N GLU A 126 -3.32 -15.56 11.00
CA GLU A 126 -3.57 -15.38 12.44
C GLU A 126 -3.47 -13.90 12.88
N ILE A 127 -2.70 -13.09 12.16
CA ILE A 127 -2.60 -11.64 12.38
C ILE A 127 -3.96 -10.96 12.12
N SER A 128 -4.64 -11.36 11.04
CA SER A 128 -5.95 -10.82 10.69
C SER A 128 -7.06 -11.32 11.61
N LYS A 129 -6.97 -12.57 12.07
CA LYS A 129 -7.87 -13.09 13.12
C LYS A 129 -7.71 -12.29 14.41
N ALA A 130 -6.48 -12.03 14.85
CA ALA A 130 -6.21 -11.23 16.04
C ALA A 130 -6.77 -9.80 15.94
N LEU A 131 -6.63 -9.15 14.77
CA LEU A 131 -7.26 -7.85 14.52
C LEU A 131 -8.79 -7.93 14.62
N PHE A 132 -9.40 -8.93 13.97
CA PHE A 132 -10.84 -9.13 14.02
C PHE A 132 -11.35 -9.38 15.44
N GLU A 133 -10.65 -10.18 16.22
CA GLU A 133 -11.04 -10.49 17.60
C GLU A 133 -10.89 -9.28 18.53
N LYS A 134 -9.74 -8.61 18.49
CA LYS A 134 -9.38 -7.59 19.47
C LYS A 134 -9.98 -6.21 19.18
N ALA A 135 -10.25 -5.87 17.92
CA ALA A 135 -10.77 -4.54 17.58
C ALA A 135 -12.12 -4.24 18.26
N SER A 136 -12.29 -3.01 18.73
CA SER A 136 -13.47 -2.58 19.49
C SER A 136 -14.68 -2.25 18.61
N THR A 137 -14.50 -2.08 17.30
CA THR A 137 -15.62 -1.87 16.38
C THR A 137 -16.57 -3.07 16.37
N ARG A 138 -17.87 -2.78 16.24
CA ARG A 138 -18.91 -3.79 16.02
C ARG A 138 -19.09 -4.09 14.53
N ASP A 139 -18.83 -3.11 13.67
CA ASP A 139 -18.88 -3.30 12.22
C ASP A 139 -17.51 -3.78 11.72
N LYS A 140 -17.30 -5.08 11.83
CA LYS A 140 -16.09 -5.74 11.36
C LYS A 140 -16.46 -6.98 10.58
N THR A 141 -15.77 -7.19 9.47
CA THR A 141 -15.90 -8.39 8.63
C THR A 141 -14.51 -8.96 8.39
N ILE A 142 -14.40 -10.29 8.40
CA ILE A 142 -13.20 -10.99 7.96
C ILE A 142 -13.60 -12.06 6.95
N LYS A 143 -12.86 -12.16 5.84
CA LYS A 143 -12.98 -13.26 4.88
C LYS A 143 -11.61 -13.89 4.65
N LEU A 144 -11.53 -15.17 5.01
CA LEU A 144 -10.38 -16.01 4.75
C LEU A 144 -10.64 -16.81 3.46
N TYR A 145 -9.70 -16.77 2.53
CA TYR A 145 -9.84 -17.43 1.23
C TYR A 145 -8.97 -18.70 1.18
N PRO A 146 -9.59 -19.90 1.16
CA PRO A 146 -8.84 -21.15 1.20
C PRO A 146 -7.83 -21.30 0.07
N GLY A 147 -6.59 -21.60 0.44
CA GLY A 147 -5.50 -21.85 -0.51
C GLY A 147 -5.00 -20.62 -1.29
N MET A 148 -5.57 -19.43 -1.09
CA MET A 148 -5.04 -18.18 -1.66
C MET A 148 -3.83 -17.68 -0.85
N TRP A 149 -2.92 -16.98 -1.52
CA TRP A 149 -1.67 -16.43 -0.98
C TRP A 149 -1.83 -14.93 -0.65
N HIS A 150 -0.70 -14.21 -0.49
CA HIS A 150 -0.67 -12.80 -0.09
C HIS A 150 -1.25 -11.83 -1.13
N GLY A 151 -1.02 -12.08 -2.41
CA GLY A 151 -1.40 -11.18 -3.50
C GLY A 151 -2.87 -11.33 -3.90
N LEU A 152 -3.83 -11.17 -2.98
CA LEU A 152 -5.25 -11.44 -3.25
C LEU A 152 -5.84 -10.67 -4.45
N THR A 153 -5.39 -9.44 -4.69
CA THR A 153 -5.95 -8.56 -5.73
C THR A 153 -5.20 -8.59 -7.06
N SER A 154 -4.06 -9.28 -7.14
CA SER A 154 -3.20 -9.23 -8.34
C SER A 154 -2.23 -10.40 -8.52
N GLY A 155 -2.11 -11.30 -7.55
CA GLY A 155 -1.19 -12.44 -7.58
C GLY A 155 -1.86 -13.81 -7.62
N GLU A 156 -3.19 -13.85 -7.65
CA GLU A 156 -3.99 -15.07 -7.72
C GLU A 156 -4.55 -15.27 -9.14
N PRO A 157 -5.02 -16.48 -9.50
CA PRO A 157 -5.74 -16.69 -10.77
C PRO A 157 -6.90 -15.70 -10.93
N ASP A 158 -7.24 -15.33 -12.17
CA ASP A 158 -8.22 -14.26 -12.44
C ASP A 158 -9.56 -14.48 -11.72
N ALA A 159 -10.10 -15.70 -11.76
CA ALA A 159 -11.36 -16.02 -11.06
C ALA A 159 -11.31 -15.75 -9.54
N ASN A 160 -10.15 -15.94 -8.91
CA ASN A 160 -9.96 -15.67 -7.49
C ASN A 160 -9.85 -14.15 -7.23
N VAL A 161 -9.17 -13.42 -8.12
CA VAL A 161 -9.06 -11.96 -8.04
C VAL A 161 -10.44 -11.32 -8.23
N ASP A 162 -11.21 -11.78 -9.20
CA ASP A 162 -12.58 -11.32 -9.46
C ASP A 162 -13.48 -11.55 -8.26
N LEU A 163 -13.38 -12.71 -7.61
CA LEU A 163 -14.08 -13.01 -6.36
C LEU A 163 -13.74 -12.00 -5.26
N VAL A 164 -12.44 -11.73 -5.04
CA VAL A 164 -11.97 -10.76 -4.04
C VAL A 164 -12.53 -9.36 -4.33
N PHE A 165 -12.49 -8.91 -5.58
CA PHE A 165 -13.06 -7.62 -5.95
C PHE A 165 -14.59 -7.56 -5.79
N ALA A 166 -15.31 -8.63 -6.15
CA ALA A 166 -16.75 -8.71 -5.93
C ALA A 166 -17.11 -8.56 -4.45
N ASP A 167 -16.38 -9.24 -3.55
CA ASP A 167 -16.58 -9.10 -2.10
C ASP A 167 -16.28 -7.68 -1.60
N ILE A 168 -15.22 -7.04 -2.11
CA ILE A 168 -14.88 -5.65 -1.80
C ILE A 168 -16.01 -4.70 -2.22
N VAL A 169 -16.48 -4.81 -3.46
CA VAL A 169 -17.54 -3.97 -4.02
C VAL A 169 -18.84 -4.16 -3.22
N ASN A 170 -19.24 -5.40 -2.95
CA ASN A 170 -20.42 -5.70 -2.13
C ASN A 170 -20.34 -5.08 -0.73
N TRP A 171 -19.16 -5.11 -0.10
CA TRP A 171 -18.97 -4.51 1.22
C TRP A 171 -19.07 -2.99 1.20
N LEU A 172 -18.56 -2.35 0.14
CA LEU A 172 -18.65 -0.91 -0.08
C LEU A 172 -20.08 -0.46 -0.41
N ASP A 173 -20.77 -1.17 -1.30
CA ASP A 173 -22.15 -0.85 -1.71
C ASP A 173 -23.10 -0.89 -0.52
N ALA A 174 -22.94 -1.89 0.37
CA ALA A 174 -23.73 -1.98 1.61
C ALA A 174 -23.55 -0.78 2.57
N ARG A 175 -22.48 0.01 2.41
CA ARG A 175 -22.15 1.17 3.26
C ARG A 175 -22.26 2.51 2.54
N THR A 176 -22.51 2.49 1.23
CA THR A 176 -22.60 3.70 0.39
C THR A 176 -23.93 3.80 -0.36
N GLY A 177 -24.73 2.73 -0.39
CA GLY A 177 -26.00 2.65 -1.11
C GLY A 177 -27.15 3.53 -0.59
N ASP A 178 -27.00 4.19 0.56
CA ASP A 178 -27.97 5.20 1.00
C ASP A 178 -27.71 6.54 0.30
N SER A 179 -28.62 6.92 -0.60
CA SER A 179 -28.60 8.19 -1.35
C SER A 179 -28.65 9.46 -0.46
N ALA A 180 -28.88 9.32 0.84
CA ALA A 180 -28.96 10.43 1.80
C ALA A 180 -27.60 10.81 2.44
N SER A 181 -26.53 10.03 2.22
CA SER A 181 -25.28 10.15 3.01
C SER A 181 -24.09 10.80 2.27
N LEU A 182 -24.19 11.05 0.96
CA LEU A 182 -23.10 11.68 0.20
C LEU A 182 -23.10 13.22 0.30
N THR A 183 -23.17 13.78 1.52
CA THR A 183 -22.56 15.08 1.75
C THR A 183 -21.07 14.88 1.95
N VAL A 184 -20.36 14.71 0.84
CA VAL A 184 -18.91 14.91 0.81
C VAL A 184 -18.68 16.40 1.01
N THR A 185 -18.42 16.85 2.24
CA THR A 185 -17.88 18.19 2.46
C THR A 185 -16.43 18.20 2.01
N PRO A 186 -16.07 18.94 0.96
CA PRO A 186 -14.68 19.03 0.53
C PRO A 186 -13.84 19.63 1.65
N VAL A 187 -12.69 19.02 1.94
CA VAL A 187 -11.76 19.52 2.98
C VAL A 187 -11.17 20.89 2.60
N HIS A 188 -11.22 21.28 1.31
CA HIS A 188 -10.95 22.64 0.86
C HIS A 188 -11.67 22.92 -0.46
N ASP A 189 -12.30 24.09 -0.55
CA ASP A 189 -12.84 24.64 -1.79
C ASP A 189 -11.69 25.11 -2.69
N PHE A 190 -11.13 24.19 -3.48
CA PHE A 190 -10.16 24.55 -4.52
C PHE A 190 -10.90 25.16 -5.71
N THR A 191 -11.35 26.40 -5.55
CA THR A 191 -11.67 27.28 -6.68
C THR A 191 -10.37 27.82 -7.26
N SER A 192 -9.63 26.98 -7.99
CA SER A 192 -8.68 27.46 -8.99
C SER A 192 -9.05 26.90 -10.35
N ASN A 193 -9.36 27.83 -11.26
CA ASN A 193 -9.82 27.61 -12.61
C ASN A 193 -9.03 26.52 -13.36
N VAL A 194 -9.60 25.31 -13.45
CA VAL A 194 -9.20 24.34 -14.47
C VAL A 194 -9.93 24.73 -15.75
N GLN A 195 -9.29 25.56 -16.57
CA GLN A 195 -9.76 25.83 -17.93
C GLN A 195 -9.78 24.50 -18.69
N LYS A 196 -10.98 24.00 -19.02
CA LYS A 196 -11.16 22.87 -19.95
C LYS A 196 -10.54 23.24 -21.29
N VAL A 197 -9.46 22.56 -21.67
CA VAL A 197 -8.95 22.56 -23.04
C VAL A 197 -9.44 21.28 -23.70
N VAL A 198 -10.68 21.27 -24.18
CA VAL A 198 -11.09 20.40 -25.30
C VAL A 198 -12.31 21.05 -25.96
N ASP A 199 -12.13 21.55 -27.19
CA ASP A 199 -13.02 21.36 -28.35
C ASP A 199 -12.78 22.47 -29.38
N GLY A 200 -12.38 22.08 -30.60
CA GLY A 200 -12.39 22.98 -31.75
C GLY A 200 -11.27 22.79 -32.77
N VAL A 201 -11.11 21.60 -33.35
CA VAL A 201 -10.49 21.49 -34.68
C VAL A 201 -11.59 21.26 -35.70
N SER A 202 -12.10 22.34 -36.28
CA SER A 202 -12.69 22.35 -37.61
C SER A 202 -12.62 23.74 -38.21
N ASN A 203 -11.90 23.81 -39.34
CA ASN A 203 -11.93 24.79 -40.43
C ASN A 203 -11.98 26.30 -40.11
N GLY A 204 -10.94 27.01 -40.57
CA GLY A 204 -11.06 28.44 -40.89
C GLY A 204 -9.70 29.13 -41.01
N GLN A 205 -9.44 29.71 -42.17
CA GLN A 205 -8.19 30.40 -42.52
C GLN A 205 -7.91 31.64 -41.66
N GLY A 206 -6.62 31.89 -41.36
CA GLY A 206 -6.18 33.16 -40.80
C GLY A 206 -4.67 33.19 -40.54
N LYS A 207 -3.88 33.63 -41.52
CA LYS A 207 -2.44 33.91 -41.34
C LYS A 207 -2.25 35.14 -40.44
N SER A 208 -1.37 35.04 -39.44
CA SER A 208 -0.61 36.19 -38.94
C SER A 208 0.78 35.77 -38.46
N LYS A 209 1.77 36.60 -38.81
CA LYS A 209 3.22 36.35 -38.77
C LYS A 209 3.77 36.41 -37.34
N ARG A 210 4.64 35.47 -36.96
CA ARG A 210 5.55 35.61 -35.80
C ARG A 210 6.88 36.24 -36.25
N PRO A 211 7.45 37.20 -35.50
CA PRO A 211 8.82 37.64 -35.74
C PRO A 211 9.82 36.62 -35.20
N GLN A 212 10.84 36.33 -36.01
CA GLN A 212 12.05 35.62 -35.61
C GLN A 212 12.84 36.47 -34.62
N ALA A 213 13.27 35.87 -33.51
CA ALA A 213 14.43 36.32 -32.76
C ALA A 213 15.31 35.09 -32.50
N SER A 214 16.38 34.99 -33.29
CA SER A 214 17.56 34.18 -33.00
C SER A 214 18.39 34.85 -31.92
N LEU A 215 19.02 34.07 -31.03
CA LEU A 215 20.39 34.36 -30.59
C LEU A 215 21.05 33.10 -30.00
N LEU A 216 22.26 32.88 -30.52
CA LEU A 216 23.23 31.81 -30.26
C LEU A 216 24.15 32.13 -29.07
N CYS A 217 24.94 31.12 -28.70
CA CYS A 217 26.14 31.09 -27.84
C CYS A 217 25.92 30.98 -26.31
N GLY A 218 26.68 30.15 -25.57
CA GLY A 218 27.91 29.46 -25.94
C GLY A 218 28.32 28.33 -24.97
N LEU A 219 29.20 27.49 -25.50
CA LEU A 219 29.95 26.42 -24.84
C LEU A 219 31.03 26.97 -23.90
N ASN A 220 31.30 26.24 -22.81
CA ASN A 220 32.64 25.85 -22.31
C ASN A 220 32.38 24.86 -21.15
N GLY A 221 32.79 23.59 -21.20
CA GLY A 221 34.19 23.11 -21.16
C GLY A 221 34.54 22.82 -19.68
N GLY A 222 35.00 21.65 -19.24
CA GLY A 222 35.52 20.46 -19.91
C GLY A 222 35.64 19.33 -18.86
N GLY A 223 35.72 18.09 -19.33
CA GLY A 223 35.87 16.92 -18.47
C GLY A 223 37.31 16.65 -18.04
N ARG A 224 37.47 15.66 -17.14
CA ARG A 224 38.59 14.71 -17.15
C ARG A 224 38.15 13.41 -16.49
N ARG A 225 38.42 12.31 -17.20
CA ARG A 225 38.41 10.92 -16.71
C ARG A 225 39.52 10.73 -15.68
N LEU A 226 39.28 9.87 -14.69
CA LEU A 226 39.90 8.55 -14.57
C LEU A 226 38.87 7.59 -13.97
#